data_AF-A0A6V8P7Q6-F1
#
_entry.id   AF-A0A6V8P7Q6-F1
#
_cell.length_a   1.000
_cell.length_b   1.000
_cell.length_c   1.000
_cell.angle_alpha   90.00
_cell.angle_beta   90.00
_cell.angle_gamma   90.00
#
_symmetry.space_group_name_H-M   'P 1'
#
loop_
_entity.id
_entity.type
_entity.pdbx_description
1 polymer ?
#
loop_
_entity_poly.entity_id
_entity_poly.type
_entity_poly.pdbx_seq_one_letter_code
_entity_poly.pdbx_strand_id
1 'polypeptide(L)'
;MAYLDCTIKLLICHPLSMVFVAPLHHGTSGRVIFDLIIREGKRIVDLELDFREGRAQPVRAKEGLEHYLDLVNHASGDKDLIAELGIGLNPRITQMVGYTLTDEKIIGTVHLAIGNNKTMGGQNDSDLHWD
;
A
#
# COMPACT_ATOMS: atom_id res chain seq x y z
N MET A 1 1.34 19.39 -4.82
CA MET A 1 2.30 19.12 -3.74
C MET A 1 1.48 18.74 -2.52
N ALA A 2 1.21 17.45 -2.33
CA ALA A 2 0.47 16.96 -1.17
C ALA A 2 1.47 16.78 -0.02
N TYR A 3 1.25 17.48 1.08
CA TYR A 3 2.04 17.32 2.30
C TYR A 3 1.33 16.30 3.18
N LEU A 4 1.98 15.17 3.47
CA LEU A 4 1.57 14.26 4.53
C LEU A 4 2.30 14.69 5.80
N ASP A 5 1.56 15.21 6.78
CA ASP A 5 2.10 15.55 8.10
C ASP A 5 1.93 14.31 8.99
N CYS A 6 2.95 13.44 9.02
CA CYS A 6 2.92 12.19 9.78
C CYS A 6 4.17 12.07 10.66
N THR A 7 3.99 11.68 11.92
CA THR A 7 5.09 11.30 12.81
C THR A 7 5.57 9.91 12.39
N ILE A 8 6.80 9.80 11.86
CA ILE A 8 7.33 8.59 11.21
C ILE A 8 8.09 7.73 12.24
N LYS A 9 7.74 6.45 12.34
CA LYS A 9 8.57 5.42 12.99
C LYS A 9 9.18 4.53 11.90
N LEU A 10 10.41 4.85 11.48
CA LEU A 10 11.09 4.18 10.38
C LEU A 10 11.59 2.79 10.79
N LEU A 11 11.19 1.75 10.04
CA LEU A 11 11.75 0.41 10.13
C LEU A 11 12.65 0.16 8.91
N ILE A 12 13.92 -0.12 9.17
CA ILE A 12 14.90 -0.52 8.16
C ILE A 12 15.03 -2.04 8.22
N CYS A 13 14.51 -2.75 7.22
CA CYS A 13 14.66 -4.20 7.15
C CYS A 13 15.94 -4.55 6.36
N HIS A 14 17.05 -4.72 7.08
CA HIS A 14 18.39 -4.83 6.50
C HIS A 14 18.74 -6.17 5.78
N PRO A 15 17.83 -7.14 5.59
CA PRO A 15 17.97 -8.12 4.52
C PRO A 15 16.98 -7.94 3.35
N LEU A 16 15.94 -7.10 3.48
CA LEU A 16 14.83 -7.04 2.50
C LEU A 16 14.99 -5.95 1.43
N SER A 17 16.04 -5.13 1.46
CA SER A 17 16.25 -4.09 0.43
C SER A 17 15.05 -3.14 0.26
N MET A 18 14.40 -2.79 1.37
CA MET A 18 13.33 -1.78 1.43
C MET A 18 13.37 -1.08 2.79
N VAL A 19 12.78 0.11 2.83
CA VAL A 19 12.43 0.81 4.07
C VAL A 19 10.93 1.00 4.11
N PHE A 20 10.32 0.88 5.28
CA PHE A 20 8.90 1.09 5.43
C PHE A 20 8.54 1.73 6.77
N VAL A 21 7.33 2.29 6.84
CA VAL A 21 6.73 2.84 8.05
C VAL A 21 5.24 2.50 8.06
N ALA A 22 4.69 2.23 9.24
CA ALA A 22 3.25 2.24 9.47
C ALA A 22 2.77 3.69 9.69
N PRO A 23 1.98 4.29 8.78
CA PRO A 23 1.55 5.67 8.93
C PRO A 23 0.55 5.84 10.08
N LEU A 24 0.49 7.04 10.67
CA LEU A 24 -0.60 7.40 11.55
C LEU A 24 -1.86 7.61 10.70
N HIS A 25 -2.92 6.87 11.00
CA HIS A 25 -4.18 6.99 10.27
C HIS A 25 -4.79 8.40 10.43
N HIS A 26 -4.79 8.93 11.66
CA HIS A 26 -5.21 10.29 11.99
C HIS A 26 -4.14 11.28 11.52
N GLY A 27 -4.35 11.88 10.33
CA GLY A 27 -3.39 12.77 9.68
C GLY A 27 -3.02 12.37 8.25
N THR A 28 -3.44 11.19 7.79
CA THR A 28 -3.20 10.78 6.40
C THR A 28 -4.38 11.17 5.51
N SER A 29 -4.21 12.21 4.70
CA SER A 29 -5.18 12.58 3.65
C SER A 29 -4.48 12.95 2.36
N GLY A 30 -5.08 12.59 1.23
CA GLY A 30 -4.50 12.85 -0.08
C GLY A 30 -5.08 11.99 -1.18
N ARG A 31 -4.41 11.99 -2.33
CA ARG A 31 -4.77 11.18 -3.49
C ARG A 31 -3.56 10.43 -3.97
N VAL A 32 -3.74 9.15 -4.28
CA VAL A 32 -2.72 8.28 -4.82
C VAL A 32 -3.23 7.65 -6.11
N ILE A 33 -2.36 7.56 -7.11
CA ILE A 33 -2.59 6.83 -8.34
C ILE A 33 -1.56 5.71 -8.37
N PHE A 34 -2.04 4.47 -8.43
CA PHE A 34 -1.22 3.28 -8.58
C PHE A 34 -1.17 2.91 -10.06
N ASP A 35 0.00 3.04 -10.67
CA ASP A 35 0.19 2.80 -12.11
C ASP A 35 -0.17 1.36 -12.50
N LEU A 36 0.29 0.40 -11.70
CA LEU A 36 0.11 -1.03 -11.96
C LEU A 36 0.15 -1.83 -10.67
N ILE A 37 -0.86 -2.67 -10.47
CA ILE A 37 -0.91 -3.68 -9.41
C ILE A 37 -1.09 -5.03 -10.09
N ILE A 38 -0.26 -6.01 -9.72
CA ILE A 38 -0.40 -7.40 -10.16
C ILE A 38 -0.41 -8.27 -8.92
N ARG A 39 -1.53 -8.96 -8.69
CA ARG A 39 -1.68 -9.88 -7.57
C ARG A 39 -2.50 -11.09 -8.00
N GLU A 40 -1.98 -12.29 -7.71
CA GLU A 40 -2.68 -13.56 -7.98
C GLU A 40 -3.14 -13.69 -9.44
N GLY A 41 -2.35 -13.17 -10.39
CA GLY A 41 -2.68 -13.15 -11.81
C GLY A 41 -3.75 -12.12 -12.23
N LYS A 42 -4.33 -11.38 -11.28
CA LYS A 42 -5.22 -10.25 -11.55
C LYS A 42 -4.39 -8.98 -11.69
N ARG A 43 -4.83 -8.11 -12.61
CA ARG A 43 -4.16 -6.84 -12.92
C ARG A 43 -5.13 -5.69 -12.65
N ILE A 44 -4.62 -4.65 -11.99
CA ILE A 44 -5.32 -3.38 -11.81
C ILE A 44 -4.43 -2.28 -12.37
N VAL A 45 -4.97 -1.39 -13.20
CA VAL A 45 -4.21 -0.35 -13.91
C VAL A 45 -4.79 1.02 -13.61
N ASP A 46 -3.92 1.99 -13.34
CA ASP A 46 -4.26 3.37 -13.00
C ASP A 46 -5.34 3.46 -11.89
N LEU A 47 -5.17 2.70 -10.81
CA LEU A 47 -6.09 2.73 -9.66
C LEU A 47 -5.91 4.03 -8.89
N GLU A 48 -6.96 4.83 -8.79
CA GLU A 48 -6.99 6.09 -8.09
C GLU A 48 -7.75 5.94 -6.75
N LEU A 49 -7.05 6.18 -5.65
CA LEU A 49 -7.61 6.15 -4.29
C LEU A 49 -7.50 7.54 -3.65
N ASP A 50 -8.60 8.01 -3.07
CA ASP A 50 -8.63 9.15 -2.17
C ASP A 50 -8.52 8.66 -0.73
N PHE A 51 -7.51 9.15 -0.01
CA PHE A 51 -7.35 8.90 1.41
C PHE A 51 -7.97 10.06 2.21
N ARG A 52 -8.84 9.72 3.16
CA ARG A 52 -9.43 10.67 4.12
C ARG A 52 -9.34 10.08 5.51
N GLU A 53 -8.63 10.75 6.41
CA GLU A 53 -8.37 10.24 7.77
C GLU A 53 -7.82 8.79 7.74
N GLY A 54 -6.92 8.53 6.80
CA GLY A 54 -6.29 7.24 6.58
C GLY A 54 -7.14 6.22 5.81
N ARG A 55 -8.44 6.47 5.59
CA ARG A 55 -9.32 5.54 4.85
C ARG A 55 -9.26 5.73 3.35
N ALA A 56 -8.98 4.65 2.64
CA ALA A 56 -8.91 4.59 1.19
C ALA A 56 -10.30 4.48 0.55
N GLN A 57 -10.63 5.43 -0.32
CA GLN A 57 -11.87 5.47 -1.07
C GLN A 57 -11.54 5.35 -2.57
N PRO A 58 -12.05 4.33 -3.27
CA PRO A 58 -11.80 4.20 -4.69
C PRO A 58 -12.49 5.32 -5.47
N VAL A 59 -11.73 5.97 -6.35
CA VAL A 59 -12.25 6.98 -7.28
C VAL A 59 -12.54 6.32 -8.63
N ARG A 60 -11.54 5.63 -9.20
CA ARG A 60 -11.64 4.91 -10.48
C ARG A 60 -10.43 3.99 -10.67
N ALA A 61 -10.51 3.09 -11.64
CA ALA A 61 -9.34 2.46 -12.25
C ALA A 61 -9.56 2.41 -13.76
N LYS A 62 -8.46 2.32 -14.53
CA LYS A 62 -8.55 2.04 -15.97
C LYS A 62 -8.93 0.58 -16.24
N GLU A 63 -8.49 -0.33 -15.39
CA GLU A 63 -8.76 -1.77 -15.47
C GLU A 63 -8.77 -2.38 -14.05
N GLY A 64 -9.64 -3.37 -13.80
CA GLY A 64 -9.58 -4.22 -12.61
C GLY A 64 -10.10 -3.60 -11.31
N LEU A 65 -10.92 -2.55 -11.38
CA LEU A 65 -11.49 -1.90 -10.18
C LEU A 65 -12.32 -2.88 -9.33
N GLU A 66 -13.05 -3.77 -9.97
CA GLU A 66 -13.84 -4.81 -9.33
C GLU A 66 -12.99 -5.74 -8.46
N HIS A 67 -11.75 -6.01 -8.84
CA HIS A 67 -10.85 -6.85 -8.05
C HIS A 67 -10.45 -6.17 -6.73
N TYR A 68 -10.21 -4.85 -6.77
CA TYR A 68 -9.99 -4.06 -5.56
C TYR A 68 -11.23 -4.06 -4.66
N LEU A 69 -12.40 -3.78 -5.25
CA LEU A 69 -13.67 -3.72 -4.50
C LEU A 69 -13.99 -5.06 -3.86
N ASP A 70 -13.85 -6.17 -4.60
CA ASP A 70 -14.08 -7.51 -4.08
C ASP A 70 -13.15 -7.82 -2.92
N LEU A 71 -11.84 -7.56 -3.07
CA LEU A 71 -10.85 -7.78 -2.01
C LEU A 71 -11.20 -6.99 -0.74
N VAL A 72 -11.50 -5.71 -0.90
CA VAL A 72 -11.86 -4.84 0.23
C VAL A 72 -13.21 -5.21 0.82
N ASN A 73 -14.18 -5.72 0.06
CA ASN A 73 -15.50 -6.07 0.58
C ASN A 73 -15.53 -7.41 1.33
N HIS A 74 -14.60 -8.32 1.02
CA HIS A 74 -14.50 -9.63 1.69
C HIS A 74 -13.60 -9.62 2.93
N ALA A 75 -12.85 -8.54 3.15
CA ALA A 75 -12.05 -8.33 4.34
C ALA A 75 -12.87 -7.83 5.53
N SER A 76 -12.35 -8.02 6.74
CA SER A 76 -12.93 -7.61 8.01
C SER A 76 -12.01 -6.67 8.79
N GLY A 77 -12.59 -5.98 9.79
CA GLY A 77 -11.92 -4.90 10.52
C GLY A 77 -11.78 -3.63 9.66
N ASP A 78 -10.84 -2.79 10.05
CA ASP A 78 -10.54 -1.52 9.36
C ASP A 78 -9.63 -1.75 8.13
N LYS A 79 -10.14 -2.56 7.21
CA LYS A 79 -9.51 -3.03 5.96
C LYS A 79 -9.11 -1.95 4.96
N ASP A 80 -9.72 -0.78 5.05
CA ASP A 80 -9.48 0.36 4.17
C ASP A 80 -8.54 1.41 4.79
N LEU A 81 -8.07 1.21 6.01
CA LEU A 81 -7.07 2.11 6.61
C LEU A 81 -5.69 1.88 6.01
N ILE A 82 -4.96 2.97 5.78
CA ILE A 82 -3.54 2.91 5.41
C ILE A 82 -2.73 2.11 6.45
N ALA A 83 -1.96 1.16 5.95
CA ALA A 83 -1.22 0.19 6.76
C ALA A 83 0.28 0.47 6.72
N GLU A 84 0.82 0.69 5.52
CA GLU A 84 2.24 0.80 5.24
C GLU A 84 2.51 1.86 4.18
N LEU A 85 3.63 2.58 4.32
CA LEU A 85 4.31 3.28 3.24
C LEU A 85 5.72 2.70 3.12
N GLY A 86 6.05 2.14 1.97
CA GLY A 86 7.34 1.52 1.71
C GLY A 86 8.04 2.09 0.48
N ILE A 87 9.37 2.00 0.49
CA ILE A 87 10.25 2.41 -0.61
C ILE A 87 11.18 1.26 -0.95
N GLY A 88 11.13 0.82 -2.20
CA GLY A 88 11.98 -0.23 -2.72
C GLY A 88 13.40 0.26 -3.01
N LEU A 89 14.40 -0.52 -2.59
CA LEU A 89 15.82 -0.17 -2.64
C LEU A 89 16.69 -1.25 -3.32
N ASN A 90 16.09 -2.27 -3.95
CA ASN A 90 16.85 -3.35 -4.57
C ASN A 90 17.21 -3.05 -6.04
N PRO A 91 18.49 -2.75 -6.35
CA PRO A 91 18.88 -2.41 -7.72
C PRO A 91 18.87 -3.62 -8.68
N ARG A 92 18.73 -4.86 -8.16
CA ARG A 92 18.72 -6.07 -8.99
C ARG A 92 17.32 -6.38 -9.54
N ILE A 93 16.28 -5.77 -9.00
CA ILE A 93 14.90 -5.98 -9.44
C ILE A 93 14.54 -4.77 -10.29
N THR A 94 14.41 -4.99 -11.60
CA THR A 94 14.24 -3.92 -12.59
C THR A 94 12.87 -3.93 -13.26
N GLN A 95 12.03 -4.91 -12.94
CA GLN A 95 10.69 -5.06 -13.50
C GLN A 95 9.79 -5.80 -12.51
N MET A 96 8.49 -5.52 -12.58
CA MET A 96 7.48 -6.28 -11.83
C MET A 96 7.35 -7.69 -12.38
N VAL A 97 7.21 -8.66 -11.48
CA VAL A 97 7.01 -10.08 -11.81
C VAL A 97 5.66 -10.62 -11.35
N GLY A 98 4.85 -9.81 -10.67
CA GLY A 98 3.54 -10.20 -10.13
C GLY A 98 3.63 -10.94 -8.81
N TYR A 99 4.72 -10.74 -8.07
CA TYR A 99 4.92 -11.32 -6.75
C TYR A 99 5.28 -10.20 -5.78
N THR A 100 4.33 -9.85 -4.91
CA THR A 100 4.40 -8.69 -4.01
C THR A 100 5.74 -8.56 -3.28
N LEU A 101 6.19 -9.64 -2.63
CA LEU A 101 7.46 -9.62 -1.89
C LEU A 101 8.68 -9.33 -2.77
N THR A 102 8.63 -9.55 -4.08
CA THR A 102 9.71 -9.14 -4.99
C THR A 102 9.45 -7.71 -5.50
N ASP A 103 8.21 -7.41 -5.85
CA ASP A 103 7.84 -6.17 -6.54
C ASP A 103 7.91 -4.93 -5.61
N GLU A 104 7.59 -5.08 -4.32
CA GLU A 104 7.72 -4.03 -3.30
C GLU A 104 9.17 -3.54 -3.11
N LYS A 105 10.14 -4.34 -3.56
CA LYS A 105 11.57 -4.08 -3.38
C LYS A 105 12.23 -3.39 -4.58
N ILE A 106 11.51 -3.22 -5.70
CA ILE A 106 12.05 -2.61 -6.92
C ILE A 106 12.67 -1.25 -6.61
N ILE A 107 13.89 -1.00 -7.07
CA ILE A 107 14.56 0.25 -6.75
C ILE A 107 13.78 1.47 -7.26
N GLY A 108 13.54 2.44 -6.38
CA GLY A 108 12.89 3.70 -6.72
C GLY A 108 11.37 3.63 -6.81
N THR A 109 10.75 2.49 -6.51
CA THR A 109 9.30 2.42 -6.34
C THR A 109 8.89 2.88 -4.94
N VAL A 110 7.65 3.35 -4.85
CA VAL A 110 6.94 3.59 -3.59
C VAL A 110 5.71 2.70 -3.63
N HIS A 111 5.45 1.96 -2.57
CA HIS A 111 4.22 1.20 -2.38
C HIS A 111 3.49 1.66 -1.13
N LEU A 112 2.20 1.38 -1.11
CA LEU A 112 1.30 1.77 -0.04
C LEU A 112 0.34 0.62 0.22
N ALA A 113 0.33 0.11 1.45
CA ALA A 113 -0.58 -0.94 1.84
C ALA A 113 -1.82 -0.40 2.56
N ILE A 114 -2.92 -1.15 2.51
CA ILE A 114 -4.10 -0.96 3.36
C ILE A 114 -4.36 -2.18 4.25
N GLY A 115 -5.05 -1.95 5.38
CA GLY A 115 -5.42 -2.95 6.38
C GLY A 115 -4.43 -3.05 7.55
N ASN A 116 -4.08 -4.27 7.95
CA ASN A 116 -3.37 -4.61 9.16
C ASN A 116 -1.97 -3.99 9.19
N ASN A 117 -1.60 -3.39 10.32
CA ASN A 117 -0.23 -2.94 10.56
C ASN A 117 0.26 -3.24 11.99
N LYS A 118 -0.40 -4.15 12.71
CA LYS A 118 -0.04 -4.52 14.08
C LYS A 118 1.38 -5.06 14.20
N THR A 119 1.80 -5.88 13.24
CA THR A 119 3.15 -6.46 13.19
C THR A 119 4.23 -5.43 12.85
N MET A 120 3.83 -4.24 12.39
CA MET A 120 4.68 -3.16 11.92
C MET A 120 4.77 -1.99 12.91
N GLY A 121 4.16 -2.15 14.09
CA GLY A 121 4.11 -1.13 15.14
C GLY A 121 2.96 -0.14 15.02
N GLY A 122 2.03 -0.35 14.09
CA GLY A 122 0.75 0.35 14.05
C GLY A 122 -0.29 -0.26 15.00
N GLN A 123 -1.52 0.25 14.94
CA GLN A 123 -2.62 -0.15 15.83
C GLN A 123 -3.75 -0.87 15.10
N ASN A 124 -3.73 -0.90 13.77
CA ASN A 124 -4.82 -1.42 12.99
C ASN A 124 -4.80 -2.96 12.94
N ASP A 125 -5.91 -3.56 13.35
CA ASP A 125 -6.15 -5.00 13.32
C ASP A 125 -7.24 -5.32 12.30
N SER A 126 -6.81 -5.63 11.08
CA SER A 126 -7.66 -6.13 9.99
C SER A 126 -7.16 -7.53 9.59
N ASP A 127 -8.00 -8.34 8.97
CA ASP A 127 -7.57 -9.60 8.37
C ASP A 127 -6.89 -9.41 6.99
N LEU A 128 -6.96 -8.19 6.44
CA LEU A 128 -6.34 -7.80 5.19
C LEU A 128 -5.04 -7.07 5.49
N HIS A 129 -3.96 -7.43 4.79
CA HIS A 129 -2.83 -6.55 4.54
C HIS A 129 -2.58 -6.62 3.04
N TRP A 130 -2.64 -5.48 2.36
CA TRP A 130 -2.53 -5.45 0.92
C TRP A 130 -1.71 -4.28 0.42
N ASP A 131 -0.47 -4.60 0.05
CA ASP A 131 0.49 -3.77 -0.67
C ASP A 131 0.14 -3.52 -2.15
#